data_AF-A0A1S8CD62-F1
#
_entry.id   AF-A0A1S8CD62-F1
#
_cell.length_a   1.000
_cell.length_b   1.000
_cell.length_c   1.000
_cell.angle_alpha   90.00
_cell.angle_beta   90.00
_cell.angle_gamma   90.00
#
_symmetry.space_group_name_H-M   'P 1'
#
loop_
_entity.id
_entity.type
_entity.pdbx_description
1 polymer ?
#
loop_
_entity_poly.entity_id
_entity_poly.type
_entity_poly.pdbx_seq_one_letter_code
_entity_poly.pdbx_strand_id
1 'polypeptide(L)'
;MTVDGVPSGTVQWADNSTTSARTLSPPAALSQAMGATATPDPAVAPLVVVAASATSTRLSTTRGDATVPAWELTLQDSAVRLVVVAATVTVPTPPATPGRDVPGVALHTVAAERVSVGPDGRTLTVHLIGAQQGASEICGEDYSASALANDSAVVLTVVRHPHSGLDPHGSEPVACAAVGAERHAVTVLDTALAGRPVLDVVTSLPVAVS
;
A
#
# COMPACT_ATOMS: atom_id res chain seq x y z
N MET A 1 14.75 12.78 25.97
CA MET A 1 13.66 13.24 25.10
C MET A 1 12.61 13.93 25.94
N THR A 2 12.29 15.18 25.64
CA THR A 2 11.20 15.94 26.29
C THR A 2 9.92 15.81 25.48
N VAL A 3 8.76 15.66 26.13
CA VAL A 3 7.46 15.54 25.46
C VAL A 3 6.54 16.65 25.94
N ASP A 4 5.94 17.38 25.00
CA ASP A 4 5.03 18.48 25.28
C ASP A 4 3.65 18.22 24.66
N GLY A 5 2.61 18.37 25.48
CA GLY A 5 1.22 18.15 25.11
C GLY A 5 0.82 16.69 24.88
N VAL A 6 -0.45 16.51 24.48
CA VAL A 6 -1.03 15.23 24.07
C VAL A 6 -1.81 15.48 22.78
N PRO A 7 -1.49 14.80 21.66
CA PRO A 7 -2.24 14.91 20.42
C PRO A 7 -3.70 14.54 20.63
N SER A 8 -4.60 15.11 19.84
CA SER A 8 -6.02 14.78 19.92
C SER A 8 -6.25 13.27 19.81
N GLY A 9 -7.27 12.75 20.49
CA GLY A 9 -7.67 11.34 20.38
C GLY A 9 -8.59 11.08 19.19
N THR A 10 -8.61 11.96 18.20
CA THR A 10 -9.63 11.99 17.14
C THR A 10 -9.02 12.33 15.79
N VAL A 11 -9.45 11.57 14.77
CA VAL A 11 -9.30 11.91 13.35
C VAL A 11 -10.58 12.59 12.90
N GLN A 12 -10.45 13.68 12.14
CA GLN A 12 -11.56 14.46 11.60
C GLN A 12 -11.42 14.61 10.09
N TRP A 13 -12.48 14.29 9.35
CA TRP A 13 -12.53 14.48 7.89
C TRP A 13 -13.14 15.83 7.51
N ALA A 14 -12.95 16.24 6.25
CA ALA A 14 -13.48 17.49 5.70
C ALA A 14 -15.01 17.63 5.77
N ASP A 15 -15.74 16.50 5.83
CA ASP A 15 -17.20 16.45 6.02
C ASP A 15 -17.63 16.62 7.49
N ASN A 16 -16.68 16.92 8.40
CA ASN A 16 -16.83 16.96 9.85
C ASN A 16 -17.15 15.62 10.52
N SER A 17 -17.12 14.51 9.80
CA SER A 17 -17.14 13.19 10.44
C SER A 17 -15.88 13.00 11.27
N THR A 18 -16.00 12.25 12.36
CA THR A 18 -14.88 11.99 13.29
C THR A 18 -14.78 10.52 13.64
N THR A 19 -13.60 10.08 14.01
CA THR A 19 -13.36 8.73 14.55
C THR A 19 -12.35 8.80 15.68
N SER A 20 -12.61 8.06 16.75
CA SER A 20 -11.68 7.91 17.85
C SER A 20 -10.43 7.18 17.38
N ALA A 21 -9.28 7.77 17.67
CA ALA A 21 -7.98 7.19 17.44
C ALA A 21 -7.30 6.90 18.78
N ARG A 22 -6.55 5.81 18.83
CA ARG A 22 -5.60 5.60 19.91
C ARG A 22 -4.35 6.43 19.62
N THR A 23 -4.01 7.31 20.55
CA THR A 23 -2.80 8.11 20.45
C THR A 23 -1.57 7.25 20.72
N LEU A 24 -0.60 7.31 19.82
CA LEU A 24 0.71 6.68 19.95
C LEU A 24 1.66 7.58 20.74
N SER A 25 2.59 6.98 21.49
CA SER A 25 3.74 7.71 22.03
C SER A 25 4.67 8.13 20.89
N PRO A 26 5.52 9.17 21.06
CA PRO A 26 6.44 9.60 20.01
C PRO A 26 7.35 8.47 19.47
N PRO A 27 7.94 7.59 20.30
CA PRO A 27 8.73 6.45 19.78
C PRO A 27 7.89 5.47 18.95
N ALA A 28 6.65 5.17 19.37
CA ALA A 28 5.78 4.26 18.64
C ALA A 28 5.33 4.86 17.30
N ALA A 29 5.01 6.16 17.28
CA ALA A 29 4.68 6.89 16.06
C ALA A 29 5.85 6.93 15.06
N LEU A 30 7.07 7.16 15.55
CA LEU A 30 8.27 7.12 14.72
C LEU A 30 8.53 5.72 14.16
N SER A 31 8.48 4.67 14.99
CA SER A 31 8.63 3.29 14.53
C SER A 31 7.60 2.91 13.47
N GLN A 32 6.35 3.34 13.65
CA GLN A 32 5.29 3.09 12.66
C GLN A 32 5.52 3.86 11.35
N ALA A 33 5.95 5.12 11.43
CA ALA A 33 6.23 5.95 10.25
C ALA A 33 7.42 5.42 9.44
N MET A 34 8.41 4.83 10.11
CA MET A 34 9.55 4.20 9.47
C MET A 34 9.20 2.85 8.79
N GLY A 35 8.12 2.19 9.23
CA GLY A 35 7.69 0.88 8.71
C GLY A 35 8.64 -0.25 9.07
N ALA A 36 8.57 -1.37 8.33
CA ALA A 36 9.56 -2.44 8.44
C ALA A 36 10.88 -1.96 7.80
N THR A 37 11.80 -1.44 8.61
CA THR A 37 12.96 -0.73 8.09
C THR A 37 14.10 -1.61 7.62
N ALA A 38 14.64 -1.14 6.49
CA ALA A 38 15.99 -1.30 5.98
C ALA A 38 17.08 -1.38 7.06
N THR A 39 18.12 -2.14 6.75
CA THR A 39 19.32 -2.30 7.56
C THR A 39 20.03 -0.95 7.71
N PRO A 40 20.27 -0.46 8.94
CA PRO A 40 20.98 0.80 9.15
C PRO A 40 22.41 0.70 8.62
N ASP A 41 22.85 1.72 7.87
CA ASP A 41 24.23 1.84 7.42
C ASP A 41 25.12 2.26 8.60
N PRO A 42 26.08 1.42 9.03
CA PRO A 42 26.96 1.74 10.16
C PRO A 42 27.90 2.92 9.88
N ALA A 43 28.07 3.33 8.62
CA ALA A 43 28.87 4.49 8.25
C ALA A 43 28.15 5.84 8.47
N VAL A 44 26.84 5.82 8.73
CA VAL A 44 26.03 7.03 8.92
C VAL A 44 25.77 7.27 10.42
N ALA A 45 26.11 8.46 10.90
CA ALA A 45 25.84 8.84 12.28
C ALA A 45 24.32 8.84 12.58
N PRO A 46 23.88 8.27 13.71
CA PRO A 46 22.45 8.18 14.03
C PRO A 46 21.86 9.57 14.31
N LEU A 47 20.67 9.82 13.78
CA LEU A 47 19.87 10.99 14.14
C LEU A 47 19.25 10.79 15.52
N VAL A 48 19.41 11.76 16.40
CA VAL A 48 18.89 11.71 17.78
C VAL A 48 17.67 12.61 17.92
N VAL A 49 16.54 12.05 18.36
CA VAL A 49 15.34 12.83 18.69
C VAL A 49 15.44 13.36 20.13
N VAL A 50 15.39 14.68 20.30
CA VAL A 50 15.56 15.33 21.61
C VAL A 50 14.25 15.83 22.21
N ALA A 51 13.24 16.15 21.38
CA ALA A 51 11.93 16.57 21.84
C ALA A 51 10.80 16.13 20.91
N ALA A 52 9.57 16.07 21.44
CA ALA A 52 8.35 15.92 20.67
C ALA A 52 7.27 16.87 21.20
N SER A 53 6.56 17.54 20.30
CA SER A 53 5.43 18.40 20.64
C SER A 53 4.18 17.92 19.91
N ALA A 54 3.06 17.90 20.64
CA ALA A 54 1.77 17.49 20.09
C ALA A 54 1.31 18.49 19.01
N THR A 55 0.86 17.95 17.88
CA THR A 55 0.35 18.74 16.75
C THR A 55 -0.72 17.97 16.00
N SER A 56 -1.17 18.51 14.87
CA SER A 56 -2.00 17.81 13.89
C SER A 56 -1.44 18.00 12.49
N THR A 57 -1.75 17.07 11.60
CA THR A 57 -1.39 17.16 10.18
C THR A 57 -2.54 16.72 9.30
N ARG A 58 -2.50 17.06 8.01
CA ARG A 58 -3.47 16.60 7.01
C ARG A 58 -2.92 15.42 6.24
N LEU A 59 -3.77 14.42 6.04
CA LEU A 59 -3.50 13.26 5.19
C LEU A 59 -4.68 13.04 4.25
N SER A 60 -4.39 12.68 3.01
CA SER A 60 -5.42 12.19 2.10
C SER A 60 -5.74 10.75 2.45
N THR A 61 -7.04 10.46 2.64
CA THR A 61 -7.54 9.12 2.95
C THR A 61 -8.55 8.68 1.91
N THR A 62 -8.94 7.40 1.99
CA THR A 62 -10.03 6.81 1.20
C THR A 62 -11.36 7.57 1.32
N ARG A 63 -11.58 8.27 2.45
CA ARG A 63 -12.77 9.09 2.73
C ARG A 63 -12.52 10.59 2.46
N GLY A 64 -11.47 10.92 1.72
CA GLY A 64 -11.01 12.30 1.50
C GLY A 64 -10.01 12.77 2.56
N ASP A 65 -9.70 14.06 2.54
CA ASP A 65 -8.70 14.64 3.44
C ASP A 65 -9.17 14.57 4.89
N ALA A 66 -8.26 14.11 5.75
CA ALA A 66 -8.44 14.04 7.19
C ALA A 66 -7.35 14.82 7.92
N THR A 67 -7.77 15.56 8.95
CA THR A 67 -6.88 16.09 9.99
C THR A 67 -6.66 15.00 11.03
N VAL A 68 -5.40 14.59 11.19
CA VAL A 68 -5.00 13.52 12.09
C VAL A 68 -4.09 14.05 13.21
N PRO A 69 -4.14 13.45 14.41
CA PRO A 69 -3.20 13.74 15.48
C PRO A 69 -1.77 13.38 15.05
N ALA A 70 -0.79 14.21 15.41
CA ALA A 70 0.61 14.03 15.04
C ALA A 70 1.57 14.47 16.15
N TRP A 71 2.83 14.04 16.03
CA TRP A 71 3.96 14.55 16.78
C TRP A 71 4.89 15.32 15.85
N GLU A 72 5.28 16.53 16.24
CA GLU A 72 6.41 17.22 15.66
C GLU A 72 7.67 16.87 16.48
N LEU A 73 8.61 16.18 15.86
CA LEU A 73 9.86 15.72 16.47
C LEU A 73 10.98 16.72 16.18
N THR A 74 11.75 17.05 17.22
CA THR A 74 12.97 17.87 17.14
C THR A 74 14.19 16.97 17.17
N LEU A 75 15.08 17.16 16.20
CA LEU A 75 16.33 16.43 16.07
C LEU A 75 17.48 17.20 16.71
N GLN A 76 18.43 16.49 17.30
CA GLN A 76 19.66 17.08 17.80
C GLN A 76 20.46 17.69 16.64
N ASP A 77 21.02 18.88 16.86
CA ASP A 77 21.92 19.56 15.91
C ASP A 77 21.32 19.76 14.50
N SER A 78 19.99 19.83 14.40
CA SER A 78 19.28 20.00 13.13
C SER A 78 18.07 20.92 13.27
N ALA A 79 17.84 21.75 12.25
CA ALA A 79 16.65 22.57 12.12
C ALA A 79 15.48 21.82 11.47
N VAL A 80 15.70 20.58 11.01
CA VAL A 80 14.66 19.76 10.37
C VAL A 80 13.62 19.37 11.40
N ARG A 81 12.36 19.59 11.05
CA ARG A 81 11.20 19.16 11.83
C ARG A 81 10.57 17.96 11.18
N LEU A 82 10.43 16.88 11.94
CA LEU A 82 9.84 15.64 11.44
C LEU A 82 8.43 15.50 12.04
N VAL A 83 7.41 15.54 11.18
CA VAL A 83 6.02 15.31 11.62
C VAL A 83 5.66 13.86 11.38
N VAL A 84 5.32 13.13 12.45
CA VAL A 84 4.87 11.73 12.38
C VAL A 84 3.45 11.60 12.90
N VAL A 85 2.67 10.73 12.26
CA VAL A 85 1.27 10.48 12.65
C VAL A 85 1.24 9.81 14.03
N ALA A 86 0.47 10.40 14.95
CA ALA A 86 0.37 9.96 16.33
C ALA A 86 -0.89 9.13 16.59
N ALA A 87 -1.52 8.60 15.54
CA ALA A 87 -2.84 7.99 15.62
C ALA A 87 -2.86 6.60 15.00
N THR A 88 -3.46 5.65 15.72
CA THR A 88 -3.97 4.41 15.13
C THR A 88 -5.47 4.35 15.26
N VAL A 89 -6.13 4.01 14.16
CA VAL A 89 -7.58 3.82 14.13
C VAL A 89 -7.82 2.32 13.96
N THR A 90 -8.59 1.74 14.87
CA THR A 90 -9.11 0.39 14.65
C THR A 90 -10.24 0.49 13.64
N VAL A 91 -9.94 0.14 12.41
CA VAL A 91 -10.99 -0.04 11.40
C VAL A 91 -11.56 -1.44 11.63
N PRO A 92 -12.89 -1.62 11.79
CA PRO A 92 -13.46 -2.96 11.79
C PRO A 92 -13.02 -3.66 10.51
N THR A 93 -12.43 -4.84 10.66
CA THR A 93 -12.04 -5.67 9.52
C THR A 93 -13.29 -5.83 8.65
N PRO A 94 -13.24 -5.44 7.37
CA PRO A 94 -14.32 -5.77 6.46
C PRO A 94 -14.59 -7.27 6.56
N PRO A 95 -15.86 -7.74 6.47
CA PRO A 95 -16.10 -9.16 6.31
C PRO A 95 -15.21 -9.65 5.17
N ALA A 96 -14.51 -10.78 5.39
CA ALA A 96 -13.53 -11.29 4.45
C ALA A 96 -14.12 -11.22 3.03
N THR A 97 -13.42 -10.55 2.13
CA THR A 97 -13.77 -10.60 0.72
C THR A 97 -13.81 -12.07 0.33
N PRO A 98 -14.88 -12.55 -0.34
CA PRO A 98 -15.04 -13.97 -0.64
C PRO A 98 -13.85 -14.58 -1.42
N GLY A 99 -12.95 -13.75 -1.99
CA GLY A 99 -11.78 -14.16 -2.73
C GLY A 99 -10.75 -15.03 -1.98
N ARG A 100 -10.67 -14.98 -0.64
CA ARG A 100 -9.77 -15.89 0.11
C ARG A 100 -10.31 -17.32 0.22
N ASP A 101 -11.63 -17.47 0.16
CA ASP A 101 -12.31 -18.76 0.29
C ASP A 101 -12.89 -19.28 -1.04
N VAL A 102 -12.69 -18.56 -2.16
CA VAL A 102 -12.99 -19.09 -3.50
C VAL A 102 -11.82 -19.97 -3.94
N PRO A 103 -11.99 -21.30 -4.04
CA PRO A 103 -10.94 -22.20 -4.50
C PRO A 103 -10.48 -21.78 -5.90
N GLY A 104 -9.18 -21.53 -6.07
CA GLY A 104 -8.55 -21.17 -7.35
C GLY A 104 -8.22 -19.67 -7.52
N VAL A 105 -8.86 -18.76 -6.79
CA VAL A 105 -8.58 -17.31 -6.95
C VAL A 105 -7.22 -16.93 -6.34
N ALA A 106 -6.87 -17.46 -5.17
CA ALA A 106 -5.56 -17.23 -4.55
C ALA A 106 -4.38 -17.85 -5.33
N LEU A 107 -4.65 -18.92 -6.11
CA LEU A 107 -3.64 -19.63 -6.91
C LEU A 107 -3.32 -18.96 -8.25
N HIS A 108 -4.05 -17.91 -8.62
CA HIS A 108 -3.79 -17.19 -9.87
C HIS A 108 -3.83 -15.68 -9.71
N THR A 109 -3.80 -15.16 -8.48
CA THR A 109 -3.74 -13.71 -8.24
C THR A 109 -2.39 -13.29 -7.68
N VAL A 110 -2.01 -12.05 -7.93
CA VAL A 110 -0.74 -11.46 -7.49
C VAL A 110 -1.00 -10.06 -6.95
N ALA A 111 -0.28 -9.70 -5.89
CA ALA A 111 -0.42 -8.39 -5.27
C ALA A 111 0.11 -7.28 -6.18
N ALA A 112 -0.57 -6.14 -6.16
CA ALA A 112 -0.09 -4.93 -6.81
C ALA A 112 0.89 -4.19 -5.89
N GLU A 113 2.02 -3.75 -6.43
CA GLU A 113 3.01 -2.92 -5.71
C GLU A 113 2.63 -1.44 -5.76
N ARG A 114 2.20 -0.96 -6.93
CA ARG A 114 1.77 0.42 -7.17
C ARG A 114 0.85 0.50 -8.38
N VAL A 115 0.11 1.59 -8.50
CA VAL A 115 -0.72 1.91 -9.67
C VAL A 115 -0.36 3.28 -10.22
N SER A 116 -0.12 3.36 -11.52
CA SER A 116 0.03 4.64 -12.22
C SER A 116 -1.28 5.00 -12.93
N VAL A 117 -1.70 6.26 -12.86
CA VAL A 117 -2.94 6.74 -13.51
C VAL A 117 -2.62 7.45 -14.82
N GLY A 118 -3.27 7.02 -15.90
CA GLY A 118 -3.16 7.65 -17.20
C GLY A 118 -3.76 9.06 -17.24
N PRO A 119 -3.43 9.85 -18.27
CA PRO A 119 -3.89 11.25 -18.39
C PRO A 119 -5.41 11.38 -18.57
N ASP A 120 -6.09 10.31 -18.97
CA ASP A 120 -7.55 10.24 -19.04
C ASP A 120 -8.22 10.04 -17.67
N GLY A 121 -7.42 9.89 -16.60
CA GLY A 121 -7.87 9.60 -15.25
C GLY A 121 -8.53 8.22 -15.10
N ARG A 122 -8.57 7.39 -16.13
CA ARG A 122 -9.32 6.12 -16.18
C ARG A 122 -8.44 4.92 -16.44
N THR A 123 -7.37 5.10 -17.20
CA THR A 123 -6.42 4.03 -17.50
C THR A 123 -5.54 3.82 -16.27
N LEU A 124 -5.59 2.62 -15.69
CA LEU A 124 -4.74 2.21 -14.57
C LEU A 124 -3.66 1.26 -15.08
N THR A 125 -2.39 1.63 -14.88
CA THR A 125 -1.25 0.73 -15.08
C THR A 125 -0.84 0.17 -13.73
N VAL A 126 -1.07 -1.11 -13.53
CA VAL A 126 -0.73 -1.83 -12.31
C VAL A 126 0.70 -2.34 -12.43
N HIS A 127 1.52 -2.07 -11.43
CA HIS A 127 2.88 -2.56 -11.33
C HIS A 127 2.94 -3.69 -10.31
N LEU A 128 3.64 -4.76 -10.65
CA LEU A 128 3.77 -5.95 -9.83
C LEU A 128 5.14 -6.60 -10.03
N ILE A 129 5.50 -7.52 -9.15
CA ILE A 129 6.64 -8.42 -9.34
C ILE A 129 6.14 -9.76 -9.87
N GLY A 130 6.68 -10.18 -11.01
CA GLY A 130 6.27 -11.39 -11.73
C GLY A 130 7.44 -12.12 -12.38
N ALA A 131 7.14 -13.12 -13.22
CA ALA A 131 8.13 -13.88 -13.97
C ALA A 131 8.88 -13.02 -14.99
N GLN A 132 10.17 -13.32 -15.21
CA GLN A 132 11.04 -12.57 -16.13
C GLN A 132 10.68 -12.70 -17.61
N GLN A 133 9.96 -13.77 -17.98
CA GLN A 133 9.51 -14.00 -19.34
C GLN A 133 7.97 -14.00 -19.43
N GLY A 134 7.43 -13.80 -20.62
CA GLY A 134 5.98 -13.92 -20.88
C GLY A 134 5.55 -15.37 -21.01
N ALA A 135 4.25 -15.64 -20.96
CA ALA A 135 3.69 -17.00 -20.90
C ALA A 135 4.03 -17.89 -22.11
N SER A 136 4.60 -17.34 -23.19
CA SER A 136 5.13 -18.11 -24.32
C SER A 136 6.39 -18.91 -23.99
N GLU A 137 7.17 -18.45 -23.00
CA GLU A 137 8.41 -19.09 -22.59
C GLU A 137 8.16 -20.08 -21.44
N ILE A 138 9.01 -21.11 -21.38
CA ILE A 138 9.07 -21.98 -20.22
C ILE A 138 9.36 -21.13 -18.99
N CYS A 139 8.58 -21.32 -17.91
CA CYS A 139 8.62 -20.50 -16.69
C CYS A 139 8.17 -19.04 -16.83
N GLY A 140 7.57 -18.66 -17.97
CA GLY A 140 7.00 -17.35 -18.14
C GLY A 140 5.55 -17.24 -17.66
N GLU A 141 5.12 -16.01 -17.43
CA GLU A 141 3.75 -15.67 -17.04
C GLU A 141 3.32 -14.37 -17.71
N ASP A 142 2.07 -14.32 -18.17
CA ASP A 142 1.41 -13.09 -18.59
C ASP A 142 0.46 -12.61 -17.49
N TYR A 143 0.06 -11.34 -17.54
CA TYR A 143 -0.75 -10.73 -16.49
C TYR A 143 -1.92 -9.95 -17.07
N SER A 144 -3.10 -10.09 -16.47
CA SER A 144 -4.27 -9.26 -16.77
C SER A 144 -4.76 -8.57 -15.51
N ALA A 145 -5.14 -7.31 -15.62
CA ALA A 145 -5.77 -6.56 -14.55
C ALA A 145 -7.26 -6.38 -14.82
N SER A 146 -8.06 -6.42 -13.76
CA SER A 146 -9.46 -6.02 -13.78
C SER A 146 -9.73 -5.15 -12.56
N ALA A 147 -10.68 -4.23 -12.71
CA ALA A 147 -11.06 -3.32 -11.65
C ALA A 147 -12.59 -3.29 -11.49
N LEU A 148 -13.05 -3.30 -10.25
CA LEU A 148 -14.43 -3.02 -9.89
C LEU A 148 -14.46 -1.68 -9.17
N ALA A 149 -15.16 -0.71 -9.75
CA ALA A 149 -15.23 0.64 -9.21
C ALA A 149 -16.65 0.96 -8.70
N ASN A 150 -16.72 1.67 -7.58
CA ASN A 150 -17.92 2.35 -7.12
C ASN A 150 -17.56 3.78 -6.69
N ASP A 151 -18.52 4.53 -6.14
CA ASP A 151 -18.29 5.92 -5.74
C ASP A 151 -17.27 6.07 -4.59
N SER A 152 -17.01 5.01 -3.83
CA SER A 152 -16.14 5.05 -2.64
C SER A 152 -14.73 4.52 -2.89
N ALA A 153 -14.55 3.56 -3.78
CA ALA A 153 -13.26 2.89 -4.00
C ALA A 153 -13.19 2.18 -5.36
N VAL A 154 -11.97 1.83 -5.74
CA VAL A 154 -11.66 0.92 -6.84
C VAL A 154 -10.98 -0.31 -6.26
N VAL A 155 -11.56 -1.49 -6.46
CA VAL A 155 -10.95 -2.77 -6.09
C VAL A 155 -10.26 -3.35 -7.32
N LEU A 156 -9.00 -3.70 -7.16
CA LEU A 156 -8.14 -4.20 -8.22
C LEU A 156 -7.86 -5.69 -8.04
N THR A 157 -7.94 -6.43 -9.15
CA THR A 157 -7.50 -7.83 -9.22
C THR A 157 -6.49 -7.98 -10.36
N VAL A 158 -5.31 -8.50 -10.06
CA VAL A 158 -4.33 -8.94 -11.06
C VAL A 158 -4.32 -10.46 -11.11
N VAL A 159 -4.54 -11.01 -12.30
CA VAL A 159 -4.51 -12.45 -12.57
C VAL A 159 -3.23 -12.80 -13.34
N ARG A 160 -2.52 -13.83 -12.87
CA ARG A 160 -1.38 -14.44 -13.55
C ARG A 160 -1.86 -15.55 -14.48
N HIS A 161 -1.29 -15.58 -15.68
CA HIS A 161 -1.52 -16.57 -16.72
C HIS A 161 -0.19 -17.29 -16.95
N PRO A 162 0.13 -18.33 -16.16
CA PRO A 162 1.38 -19.05 -16.32
C PRO A 162 1.41 -19.81 -17.64
N HIS A 163 2.62 -20.08 -18.13
CA HIS A 163 2.83 -20.97 -19.27
C HIS A 163 2.05 -22.27 -19.09
N SER A 164 1.19 -22.60 -20.07
CA SER A 164 0.32 -23.77 -20.03
C SER A 164 0.90 -24.99 -20.77
N GLY A 165 2.11 -24.89 -21.31
CA GLY A 165 2.78 -25.98 -22.01
C GLY A 165 3.43 -26.97 -21.05
N LEU A 166 3.47 -28.24 -21.48
CA LEU A 166 4.33 -29.25 -20.89
C LEU A 166 5.78 -28.95 -21.31
N ASP A 167 6.76 -29.40 -20.54
CA ASP A 167 8.14 -29.33 -20.99
C ASP A 167 8.32 -30.09 -22.33
N PRO A 168 9.37 -29.81 -23.13
CA PRO A 168 9.62 -30.46 -24.41
C PRO A 168 9.77 -32.00 -24.33
N HIS A 169 9.91 -32.54 -23.11
CA HIS A 169 10.10 -33.96 -22.78
C HIS A 169 8.87 -34.59 -22.07
N GLY A 170 7.77 -33.84 -21.97
CA GLY A 170 6.41 -34.31 -21.78
C GLY A 170 6.04 -34.99 -20.46
N SER A 171 6.78 -34.83 -19.35
CA SER A 171 6.52 -35.71 -18.18
C SER A 171 6.59 -35.10 -16.77
N GLU A 172 7.12 -33.89 -16.54
CA GLU A 172 7.28 -33.35 -15.18
C GLU A 172 6.89 -31.86 -15.08
N PRO A 173 6.41 -31.38 -13.91
CA PRO A 173 6.30 -29.95 -13.63
C PRO A 173 7.67 -29.30 -13.78
N VAL A 174 7.79 -28.28 -14.63
CA VAL A 174 9.05 -27.56 -14.78
C VAL A 174 9.36 -26.81 -13.48
N ALA A 175 10.49 -27.13 -12.86
CA ALA A 175 11.01 -26.39 -11.72
C ALA A 175 11.58 -25.04 -12.19
N CYS A 176 10.87 -23.96 -11.92
CA CYS A 176 11.27 -22.61 -12.29
C CYS A 176 12.07 -21.94 -11.17
N ALA A 177 13.16 -21.26 -11.52
CA ALA A 177 13.84 -20.39 -10.58
C ALA A 177 12.92 -19.22 -10.18
N ALA A 178 12.77 -18.96 -8.88
CA ALA A 178 11.93 -17.88 -8.36
C ALA A 178 12.62 -16.50 -8.52
N VAL A 179 12.86 -16.08 -9.75
CA VAL A 179 13.43 -14.76 -10.07
C VAL A 179 12.30 -13.81 -10.49
N GLY A 180 12.10 -12.76 -9.70
CA GLY A 180 11.11 -11.72 -9.98
C GLY A 180 11.63 -10.61 -10.89
N ALA A 181 10.76 -10.04 -11.71
CA ALA A 181 10.97 -8.81 -12.48
C ALA A 181 9.74 -7.89 -12.36
N GLU A 182 9.95 -6.58 -12.53
CA GLU A 182 8.83 -5.64 -12.64
C GLU A 182 8.02 -5.95 -13.89
N ARG A 183 6.70 -6.06 -13.70
CA ARG A 183 5.70 -6.33 -14.73
C ARG A 183 4.56 -5.34 -14.62
N HIS A 184 3.81 -5.24 -15.70
CA HIS A 184 2.68 -4.34 -15.79
C HIS A 184 1.45 -5.05 -16.33
N ALA A 185 0.29 -4.71 -15.78
CA ALA A 185 -1.01 -5.05 -16.33
C ALA A 185 -1.87 -3.78 -16.40
N VAL A 186 -2.62 -3.62 -17.48
CA VAL A 186 -3.44 -2.41 -17.71
C VAL A 186 -4.91 -2.76 -17.59
N THR A 187 -5.67 -1.88 -16.94
CA THR A 187 -7.14 -1.92 -16.91
C THR A 187 -7.68 -0.51 -17.11
N VAL A 188 -8.92 -0.39 -17.56
CA VAL A 188 -9.59 0.89 -17.80
C VAL A 188 -10.86 0.95 -16.97
N LEU A 189 -11.03 2.03 -16.21
CA LEU A 189 -12.23 2.28 -15.43
C LEU A 189 -13.36 2.86 -16.30
N ASP A 190 -14.60 2.52 -15.97
CA ASP A 190 -15.77 3.15 -16.57
C ASP A 190 -15.84 4.66 -16.28
N THR A 191 -15.40 5.05 -15.07
CA THR A 191 -15.35 6.45 -14.60
C THR A 191 -13.95 6.81 -14.10
N ALA A 192 -13.57 8.09 -14.18
CA ALA A 192 -12.26 8.56 -13.74
C ALA A 192 -12.01 8.22 -12.26
N LEU A 193 -10.78 7.82 -11.91
CA LEU A 193 -10.39 7.46 -10.54
C LEU A 193 -10.77 8.56 -9.55
N ALA A 194 -10.57 9.83 -9.93
CA ALA A 194 -11.07 11.00 -9.20
C ALA A 194 -10.70 11.02 -7.71
N GLY A 195 -9.49 10.57 -7.39
CA GLY A 195 -8.99 10.50 -6.00
C GLY A 195 -9.55 9.34 -5.17
N ARG A 196 -10.39 8.47 -5.75
CA ARG A 196 -10.83 7.25 -5.09
C ARG A 196 -9.62 6.37 -4.77
N PRO A 197 -9.58 5.74 -3.59
CA PRO A 197 -8.53 4.81 -3.25
C PRO A 197 -8.59 3.57 -4.12
N VAL A 198 -7.41 3.00 -4.40
CA VAL A 198 -7.28 1.70 -5.05
C VAL A 198 -6.92 0.66 -3.99
N LEU A 199 -7.69 -0.43 -3.93
CA LEU A 199 -7.49 -1.54 -2.99
C LEU A 199 -7.07 -2.79 -3.77
N ASP A 200 -6.01 -3.45 -3.34
CA ASP A 200 -5.63 -4.75 -3.89
C ASP A 200 -6.45 -5.86 -3.21
N VAL A 201 -7.09 -6.72 -4.00
CA VAL A 201 -7.91 -7.82 -3.48
C VAL A 201 -7.07 -8.87 -2.74
N VAL A 202 -5.77 -9.02 -3.06
CA VAL A 202 -4.90 -10.04 -2.45
C VAL A 202 -4.51 -9.63 -1.04
N THR A 203 -4.09 -8.37 -0.86
CA THR A 203 -3.65 -7.84 0.44
C THR A 203 -4.78 -7.20 1.25
N SER A 204 -5.89 -6.83 0.61
CA SER A 204 -6.95 -5.98 1.18
C SER A 204 -6.44 -4.62 1.69
N LEU A 205 -5.29 -4.17 1.17
CA LEU A 205 -4.66 -2.91 1.55
C LEU A 205 -4.76 -1.88 0.43
N PRO A 206 -4.71 -0.57 0.76
CA PRO A 206 -4.53 0.46 -0.24
C PRO A 206 -3.22 0.28 -1.00
N VAL A 207 -3.30 0.42 -2.32
CA VAL A 207 -2.15 0.43 -3.21
C VAL A 207 -1.75 1.89 -3.46
N ALA A 208 -0.45 2.17 -3.43
CA ALA A 208 0.05 3.50 -3.75
C ALA A 208 -0.33 3.91 -5.18
N VAL A 209 -0.83 5.13 -5.35
CA VAL A 209 -1.24 5.69 -6.64
C VAL A 209 -0.30 6.85 -7.01
N SER A 210 0.26 6.81 -8.21
CA SER A 210 1.17 7.84 -8.75
C SER A 210 0.75 8.37 -10.11
#